data_AF-A0A942K5V6-F1
#
_entry.id   AF-A0A942K5V6-F1
#
_cell.length_a   1.000
_cell.length_b   1.000
_cell.length_c   1.000
_cell.angle_alpha   90.00
_cell.angle_beta   90.00
_cell.angle_gamma   90.00
#
_symmetry.space_group_name_H-M   'P 1'
#
loop_
_entity.id
_entity.type
_entity.pdbx_description
1 polymer ?
#
loop_
_entity_poly.entity_id
_entity_poly.type
_entity_poly.pdbx_seq_one_letter_code
_entity_poly.pdbx_strand_id
1 'polypeptide(L)'
;MLQRNLSNVGIVLASLACINQREGRVVDSAGGYGILVRLLRDAGIEALWSDAYCQNLLAAGFEHTTERADLVTAFEVFEHFVNPLEEMQKLLTTAPNLLLSTLLIPKPTPAPKDWWYYGLDHGQHIGFFRLQTLEFLANKLGKHLVTDGAGYHFFTENKVFNVKWKVAIKMGSRFPSLFSRDLKSKVWSDFQEMSNPK
;
A
#
# COMPACT_ATOMS: atom_id res chain seq x y z
N MET A 1 -5.09 -13.27 5.56
CA MET A 1 -4.51 -12.05 6.16
C MET A 1 -2.98 -12.09 6.20
N LEU A 2 -2.32 -13.04 6.89
CA LEU A 2 -0.85 -13.09 6.99
C LEU A 2 -0.11 -13.29 5.66
N GLN A 3 -0.53 -14.28 4.84
CA GLN A 3 0.08 -14.52 3.53
C GLN A 3 0.01 -13.30 2.60
N ARG A 4 -1.07 -12.53 2.69
CA ARG A 4 -1.24 -11.30 1.92
C ARG A 4 -0.25 -10.22 2.36
N ASN A 5 -0.03 -10.06 3.66
CA ASN A 5 0.99 -9.13 4.16
C ASN A 5 2.39 -9.51 3.66
N LEU A 6 2.74 -10.80 3.63
CA LEU A 6 4.01 -11.26 3.04
C LEU A 6 4.12 -10.91 1.55
N SER A 7 3.05 -11.08 0.77
CA SER A 7 3.01 -10.64 -0.63
C SER A 7 3.15 -9.12 -0.74
N ASN A 8 2.46 -8.36 0.11
CA ASN A 8 2.46 -6.90 0.12
C ASN A 8 3.86 -6.33 0.40
N VAL A 9 4.66 -6.96 1.28
CA VAL A 9 6.07 -6.57 1.48
C VAL A 9 6.81 -6.54 0.15
N GLY A 10 6.71 -7.62 -0.62
CA GLY A 10 7.34 -7.71 -1.94
C GLY A 10 6.84 -6.67 -2.94
N ILE A 11 5.55 -6.34 -2.91
CA ILE A 11 4.93 -5.34 -3.79
C ILE A 11 5.39 -3.92 -3.42
N VAL A 12 5.47 -3.60 -2.14
CA VAL A 12 5.97 -2.33 -1.63
C VAL A 12 7.44 -2.14 -2.02
N LEU A 13 8.30 -3.13 -1.73
CA LEU A 13 9.71 -3.09 -2.07
C LEU A 13 9.95 -2.94 -3.58
N ALA A 14 9.21 -3.68 -4.41
CA ALA A 14 9.28 -3.57 -5.86
C ALA A 14 8.82 -2.18 -6.37
N SER A 15 7.80 -1.59 -5.72
CA SER A 15 7.28 -0.27 -6.08
C SER A 15 8.27 0.84 -5.75
N LEU A 16 8.85 0.80 -4.55
CA LEU A 16 9.96 1.67 -4.13
C LEU A 16 11.16 1.58 -5.09
N ALA A 17 11.53 0.37 -5.50
CA ALA A 17 12.60 0.17 -6.48
C ALA A 17 12.25 0.76 -7.85
N CYS A 18 10.99 0.68 -8.29
CA CYS A 18 10.56 1.24 -9.58
C CYS A 18 10.62 2.76 -9.65
N ILE A 19 10.54 3.45 -8.51
CA ILE A 19 10.68 4.91 -8.40
C ILE A 19 12.09 5.34 -7.93
N ASN A 20 13.06 4.41 -7.89
CA ASN A 20 14.44 4.64 -7.43
C ASN A 20 14.56 5.10 -5.97
N GLN A 21 13.61 4.74 -5.11
CA GLN A 21 13.62 5.05 -3.68
C GLN A 21 13.66 3.77 -2.84
N ARG A 22 14.65 2.88 -3.09
CA ARG A 22 14.74 1.56 -2.44
C ARG A 22 14.74 1.60 -0.90
N GLU A 23 15.24 2.70 -0.32
CA GLU A 23 15.29 2.95 1.13
C GLU A 23 14.21 3.95 1.59
N GLY A 24 13.26 4.29 0.71
CA GLY A 24 12.24 5.29 0.98
C GLY A 24 11.37 4.93 2.18
N ARG A 25 10.99 5.96 2.95
CA ARG A 25 10.11 5.81 4.12
C ARG A 25 8.70 5.48 3.65
N VAL A 26 8.06 4.54 4.34
CA VAL A 26 6.70 4.08 4.03
C VAL A 26 5.77 4.40 5.19
N VAL A 27 4.58 4.92 4.90
CA VAL A 27 3.48 4.97 5.87
C VAL A 27 2.40 3.99 5.42
N ASP A 28 2.06 3.03 6.27
CA ASP A 28 0.95 2.13 6.03
C ASP A 28 -0.33 2.70 6.64
N SER A 29 -1.19 3.24 5.76
CA SER A 29 -2.47 3.81 6.13
C SER A 29 -3.55 2.73 6.16
N ALA A 30 -4.39 2.75 7.20
CA ALA A 30 -5.23 1.63 7.60
C ALA A 30 -4.39 0.38 7.90
N GLY A 31 -3.27 0.57 8.64
CA GLY A 31 -2.28 -0.47 8.90
C GLY A 31 -2.75 -1.62 9.81
N GLY A 32 -3.99 -1.57 10.31
CA GLY A 32 -4.57 -2.62 11.15
C GLY A 32 -3.74 -2.87 12.41
N TYR A 33 -3.49 -4.13 12.74
CA TYR A 33 -2.65 -4.49 13.89
C TYR A 33 -1.13 -4.23 13.71
N GLY A 34 -0.71 -3.62 12.60
CA GLY A 34 0.70 -3.26 12.34
C GLY A 34 1.56 -4.38 11.75
N ILE A 35 0.94 -5.44 11.22
CA ILE A 35 1.66 -6.60 10.65
C ILE A 35 2.56 -6.18 9.48
N LEU A 36 2.02 -5.41 8.52
CA LEU A 36 2.78 -5.02 7.33
C LEU A 36 3.96 -4.11 7.71
N VAL A 37 3.72 -3.13 8.59
CA VAL A 37 4.76 -2.25 9.11
C VAL A 37 5.89 -3.06 9.73
N ARG A 38 5.59 -4.02 10.61
CA ARG A 38 6.62 -4.88 11.22
C ARG A 38 7.42 -5.64 10.15
N LEU A 39 6.75 -6.27 9.20
CA LEU A 39 7.44 -7.03 8.15
C LEU A 39 8.30 -6.15 7.23
N LEU A 40 7.87 -4.92 6.93
CA LEU A 40 8.66 -3.96 6.15
C LEU A 40 9.91 -3.51 6.91
N ARG A 41 9.80 -3.28 8.22
CA ARG A 41 10.95 -2.97 9.09
C ARG A 41 11.94 -4.12 9.19
N ASP A 42 11.43 -5.36 9.27
CA ASP A 42 12.26 -6.56 9.21
C ASP A 42 13.03 -6.65 7.88
N ALA A 43 12.40 -6.23 6.77
CA ALA A 43 13.02 -6.11 5.45
C ALA A 43 13.93 -4.86 5.28
N GLY A 44 14.07 -4.03 6.32
CA GLY A 44 14.98 -2.89 6.38
C GLY A 44 14.38 -1.52 6.03
N ILE A 45 13.09 -1.47 5.68
CA ILE A 45 12.37 -0.23 5.33
C ILE A 45 12.01 0.55 6.59
N GLU A 46 12.14 1.87 6.53
CA GLU A 46 11.60 2.75 7.58
C GLU A 46 10.09 2.87 7.39
N ALA A 47 9.35 1.90 7.93
CA ALA A 47 7.91 1.88 7.86
C ALA A 47 7.27 2.42 9.15
N LEU A 48 6.22 3.21 9.00
CA LEU A 48 5.42 3.81 10.06
C LEU A 48 3.95 3.38 9.90
N TRP A 49 3.25 3.30 11.02
CA TRP A 49 1.88 2.84 11.13
C TRP A 49 0.89 4.01 11.25
N SER A 50 -0.25 3.93 10.56
CA SER A 50 -1.36 4.86 10.75
C SER A 50 -2.70 4.15 10.56
N ASP A 51 -3.54 4.15 11.60
CA ASP A 51 -4.93 3.67 11.52
C ASP A 51 -5.79 4.39 12.56
N ALA A 52 -6.99 4.84 12.16
CA ALA A 52 -7.92 5.53 13.06
C ALA A 52 -8.84 4.58 13.84
N TYR A 53 -8.95 3.32 13.40
CA TYR A 53 -9.97 2.37 13.88
C TYR A 53 -9.38 1.09 14.45
N CYS A 54 -8.10 0.79 14.18
CA CYS A 54 -7.41 -0.39 14.70
C CYS A 54 -6.35 -0.02 15.74
N GLN A 55 -6.12 -0.92 16.70
CA GLN A 55 -5.03 -0.75 17.66
C GLN A 55 -3.70 -1.24 17.05
N ASN A 56 -2.64 -0.45 17.18
CA ASN A 56 -1.31 -0.87 16.81
C ASN A 56 -0.75 -1.88 17.83
N LEU A 57 -0.74 -3.17 17.49
CA LEU A 57 -0.27 -4.23 18.39
C LEU A 57 1.17 -4.66 18.11
N LEU A 58 1.59 -4.68 16.84
CA LEU A 58 2.87 -5.27 16.42
C LEU A 58 3.91 -4.23 16.00
N ALA A 59 3.49 -2.99 15.74
CA ALA A 59 4.37 -1.88 15.36
C ALA A 59 4.28 -0.73 16.36
N ALA A 60 3.92 -1.01 17.62
CA ALA A 60 3.84 0.01 18.67
C ALA A 60 5.18 0.76 18.82
N GLY A 61 5.12 2.09 18.93
CA GLY A 61 6.29 2.98 18.94
C GLY A 61 6.75 3.42 17.54
N PHE A 62 6.09 2.95 16.49
CA PHE A 62 6.34 3.35 15.10
C PHE A 62 5.11 3.99 14.44
N GLU A 63 4.31 4.70 15.24
CA GLU A 63 3.18 5.50 14.74
C GLU A 63 3.68 6.66 13.88
N HIS A 64 3.02 6.88 12.74
CA HIS A 64 3.25 8.06 11.92
C HIS A 64 2.71 9.30 12.65
N THR A 65 3.52 10.36 12.69
CA THR A 65 3.08 11.64 13.27
C THR A 65 2.99 12.71 12.19
N THR A 66 4.13 13.24 11.75
CA THR A 66 4.23 14.38 10.82
C THR A 66 5.35 14.20 9.81
N GLU A 67 6.11 13.11 9.91
CA GLU A 67 7.23 12.81 9.06
C GLU A 67 6.75 12.65 7.62
N ARG A 68 7.42 13.34 6.68
CA ARG A 68 7.16 13.12 5.27
C ARG A 68 7.66 11.74 4.87
N ALA A 69 6.81 10.98 4.18
CA ALA A 69 7.15 9.69 3.62
C ALA A 69 7.33 9.76 2.11
N ASP A 70 7.98 8.76 1.54
CA ASP A 70 8.19 8.60 0.11
C ASP A 70 7.03 7.87 -0.55
N LEU A 71 6.41 6.95 0.20
CA LEU A 71 5.30 6.13 -0.22
C LEU A 71 4.28 5.99 0.91
N VAL A 72 3.00 6.18 0.59
CA VAL A 72 1.90 5.76 1.46
C VAL A 72 1.23 4.53 0.87
N THR A 73 0.92 3.54 1.70
CA THR A 73 0.12 2.36 1.32
C THR A 73 -1.30 2.47 1.85
N ALA A 74 -2.26 1.95 1.09
CA ALA A 74 -3.67 1.91 1.44
C ALA A 74 -4.28 0.61 0.89
N PHE A 75 -4.09 -0.50 1.60
CA PHE A 75 -4.51 -1.82 1.13
C PHE A 75 -5.88 -2.20 1.70
N GLU A 76 -6.83 -2.54 0.82
CA GLU A 76 -8.20 -2.98 1.16
C GLU A 76 -9.00 -1.95 1.96
N VAL A 77 -8.70 -0.67 1.75
CA VAL A 77 -9.43 0.43 2.38
C VAL A 77 -10.20 1.26 1.36
N PHE A 78 -9.81 1.19 0.09
CA PHE A 78 -10.28 2.10 -0.95
C PHE A 78 -11.76 1.88 -1.31
N GLU A 79 -12.22 0.64 -1.24
CA GLU A 79 -13.61 0.21 -1.40
C GLU A 79 -14.55 0.71 -0.28
N HIS A 80 -14.00 1.22 0.82
CA HIS A 80 -14.75 1.74 1.96
C HIS A 80 -14.87 3.27 1.95
N PHE A 81 -14.20 3.96 1.02
CA PHE A 81 -14.21 5.42 0.97
C PHE A 81 -15.51 5.96 0.37
N VAL A 82 -16.20 6.79 1.16
CA VAL A 82 -17.39 7.53 0.71
C VAL A 82 -17.01 8.56 -0.36
N ASN A 83 -15.87 9.25 -0.18
CA ASN A 83 -15.32 10.19 -1.15
C ASN A 83 -13.87 9.83 -1.51
N PRO A 84 -13.66 8.92 -2.49
CA PRO A 84 -12.33 8.42 -2.83
C PRO A 84 -11.33 9.51 -3.23
N LEU A 85 -11.79 10.60 -3.87
CA LEU A 85 -10.90 11.68 -4.30
C LEU A 85 -10.34 12.45 -3.09
N GLU A 86 -11.22 12.81 -2.14
CA GLU A 86 -10.80 13.52 -0.92
C GLU A 86 -9.90 12.64 -0.05
N GLU A 87 -10.20 11.35 0.10
CA GLU A 87 -9.35 10.43 0.86
C GLU A 87 -7.98 10.25 0.19
N MET A 88 -7.92 10.13 -1.14
CA MET A 88 -6.65 10.11 -1.85
C MET A 88 -5.85 11.42 -1.68
N GLN A 89 -6.52 12.58 -1.68
CA GLN A 89 -5.85 13.85 -1.42
C GLN A 89 -5.21 13.86 -0.04
N LYS A 90 -5.92 13.40 1.00
CA LYS A 90 -5.38 13.26 2.36
C LYS A 90 -4.17 12.33 2.39
N LEU A 91 -4.27 11.14 1.82
CA LEU A 91 -3.15 10.19 1.74
C LEU A 91 -1.93 10.79 1.03
N LEU A 92 -2.15 11.54 -0.05
CA LEU A 92 -1.09 12.18 -0.82
C LEU A 92 -0.46 13.41 -0.12
N THR A 93 -1.03 13.88 1.00
CA THR A 93 -0.33 14.83 1.88
C THR A 93 0.79 14.17 2.68
N THR A 94 0.66 12.88 2.99
CA THR A 94 1.66 12.08 3.71
C THR A 94 2.86 11.73 2.84
N ALA A 95 2.61 11.40 1.57
CA ALA A 95 3.65 11.00 0.62
C ALA A 95 3.28 11.38 -0.83
N PRO A 96 4.27 11.66 -1.70
CA PRO A 96 4.01 12.00 -3.10
C PRO A 96 3.54 10.80 -3.94
N ASN A 97 3.75 9.57 -3.46
CA ASN A 97 3.36 8.33 -4.14
C ASN A 97 2.37 7.53 -3.27
N LEU A 98 1.34 6.96 -3.89
CA LEU A 98 0.30 6.17 -3.23
C LEU A 98 0.18 4.80 -3.91
N LEU A 99 0.45 3.74 -3.15
CA LEU A 99 0.23 2.36 -3.56
C LEU A 99 -1.01 1.82 -2.85
N LEU A 100 -2.06 1.50 -3.61
CA LEU A 100 -3.32 1.03 -3.05
C LEU A 100 -3.72 -0.33 -3.62
N SER A 101 -4.63 -1.01 -2.93
CA SER A 101 -5.30 -2.20 -3.46
C SER A 101 -6.82 -2.07 -3.43
N THR A 102 -7.45 -2.39 -4.56
CA THR A 102 -8.89 -2.57 -4.72
C THR A 102 -9.15 -3.40 -5.98
N LEU A 103 -10.19 -4.23 -5.99
CA LEU A 103 -10.52 -5.02 -7.17
C LEU A 103 -11.25 -4.19 -8.24
N LEU A 104 -10.79 -4.33 -9.48
CA LEU A 104 -11.50 -3.78 -10.63
C LEU A 104 -12.75 -4.62 -10.96
N ILE A 105 -13.86 -3.93 -11.26
CA ILE A 105 -15.09 -4.59 -11.73
C ILE A 105 -14.79 -5.33 -13.05
N PRO A 106 -15.11 -6.63 -13.15
CA PRO A 106 -14.99 -7.39 -14.39
C PRO A 106 -15.77 -6.78 -15.56
N LYS A 107 -15.43 -7.20 -16.79
CA LYS A 107 -16.22 -6.93 -17.99
C LYS A 107 -16.68 -8.26 -18.57
N PRO A 108 -17.99 -8.52 -18.71
CA PRO A 108 -19.13 -7.64 -18.36
C PRO A 108 -19.29 -7.44 -16.84
N THR A 109 -20.10 -6.45 -16.44
CA THR A 109 -20.44 -6.24 -15.01
C THR A 109 -21.13 -7.50 -14.48
N PRO A 110 -20.62 -8.14 -13.41
CA PRO A 110 -21.25 -9.33 -12.83
C PRO A 110 -22.57 -8.97 -12.14
N ALA A 111 -23.49 -9.92 -12.03
CA ALA A 111 -24.67 -9.75 -11.18
C ALA A 111 -24.24 -9.76 -9.69
N PRO A 112 -25.05 -9.22 -8.76
CA PRO A 112 -24.67 -9.09 -7.35
C PRO A 112 -24.21 -10.39 -6.67
N LYS A 113 -24.76 -11.54 -7.07
CA LYS A 113 -24.41 -12.87 -6.53
C LYS A 113 -23.18 -13.50 -7.21
N ASP A 114 -22.73 -12.97 -8.35
CA ASP A 114 -21.69 -13.57 -9.18
C ASP A 114 -20.30 -12.97 -8.91
N TRP A 115 -20.21 -11.99 -8.00
CA TRP A 115 -18.95 -11.39 -7.59
C TRP A 115 -18.92 -11.14 -6.08
N TRP A 116 -18.15 -11.98 -5.39
CA TRP A 116 -18.00 -11.94 -3.93
C TRP A 116 -17.57 -10.57 -3.39
N TYR A 117 -16.86 -9.78 -4.20
CA TYR A 117 -16.36 -8.46 -3.81
C TYR A 117 -17.47 -7.43 -3.57
N TYR A 118 -18.71 -7.69 -4.02
CA TYR A 118 -19.85 -6.86 -3.61
C TYR A 118 -20.16 -6.95 -2.12
N GLY A 119 -19.75 -8.05 -1.45
CA GLY A 119 -19.81 -8.14 0.00
C GLY A 119 -21.21 -8.02 0.59
N LEU A 120 -22.23 -8.59 -0.07
CA LEU A 120 -23.64 -8.43 0.29
C LEU A 120 -23.97 -8.84 1.74
N ASP A 121 -23.18 -9.76 2.32
CA ASP A 121 -23.39 -10.27 3.69
C ASP A 121 -22.91 -9.30 4.78
N HIS A 122 -21.93 -8.45 4.48
CA HIS A 122 -21.32 -7.52 5.46
C HIS A 122 -21.54 -6.04 5.10
N GLY A 123 -21.85 -5.73 3.84
CA GLY A 123 -22.20 -4.39 3.37
C GLY A 123 -21.09 -3.35 3.48
N GLN A 124 -19.84 -3.76 3.74
CA GLN A 124 -18.75 -2.81 3.99
C GLN A 124 -18.18 -2.23 2.69
N HIS A 125 -18.26 -2.93 1.56
CA HIS A 125 -17.76 -2.45 0.28
C HIS A 125 -18.81 -1.54 -0.36
N ILE A 126 -18.52 -0.24 -0.41
CA ILE A 126 -19.43 0.79 -0.94
C ILE A 126 -18.92 1.40 -2.25
N GLY A 127 -17.64 1.21 -2.58
CA GLY A 127 -17.00 1.68 -3.81
C GLY A 127 -16.55 0.53 -4.72
N PHE A 128 -16.91 0.61 -6.01
CA PHE A 128 -16.51 -0.36 -7.02
C PHE A 128 -15.97 0.36 -8.27
N PHE A 129 -14.76 0.01 -8.69
CA PHE A 129 -14.01 0.84 -9.63
C PHE A 129 -13.69 0.10 -10.92
N ARG A 130 -13.61 0.85 -12.03
CA ARG A 130 -13.01 0.37 -13.28
C ARG A 130 -11.68 1.07 -13.48
N LEU A 131 -10.85 0.54 -14.38
CA LEU A 131 -9.59 1.18 -14.74
C LEU A 131 -9.79 2.64 -15.16
N GLN A 132 -10.85 2.93 -15.92
CA GLN A 132 -11.20 4.28 -16.34
C GLN A 132 -11.42 5.24 -15.16
N THR A 133 -11.95 4.74 -14.03
CA THR A 133 -12.14 5.53 -12.82
C THR A 133 -10.81 5.86 -12.17
N LEU A 134 -9.89 4.90 -12.09
CA LEU A 134 -8.56 5.13 -11.54
C LEU A 134 -7.74 6.07 -12.43
N GLU A 135 -7.85 5.95 -13.76
CA GLU A 135 -7.23 6.86 -14.72
C GLU A 135 -7.76 8.29 -14.54
N PHE A 136 -9.08 8.44 -14.36
CA PHE A 136 -9.69 9.74 -14.07
C PHE A 136 -9.16 10.35 -12.76
N LEU A 137 -9.07 9.56 -11.69
CA LEU A 137 -8.53 10.01 -10.40
C LEU A 137 -7.07 10.42 -10.51
N ALA A 138 -6.25 9.63 -11.21
CA ALA A 138 -4.85 9.94 -11.45
C ALA A 138 -4.69 11.30 -12.17
N ASN A 139 -5.47 11.52 -13.23
CA ASN A 139 -5.48 12.79 -13.96
C ASN A 139 -5.89 13.97 -13.08
N LYS A 140 -6.94 13.81 -12.26
CA LYS A 140 -7.39 14.85 -11.32
C LYS A 140 -6.35 15.20 -10.26
N LEU A 141 -5.55 14.23 -9.84
CA LEU A 141 -4.50 14.38 -8.83
C LEU A 141 -3.13 14.75 -9.42
N GLY A 142 -3.02 14.88 -10.74
CA GLY A 142 -1.75 15.14 -11.42
C GLY A 142 -0.72 14.01 -11.24
N LYS A 143 -1.18 12.77 -11.15
CA LYS A 143 -0.35 11.57 -10.93
C LYS A 143 -0.30 10.69 -12.18
N HIS A 144 0.77 9.90 -12.28
CA HIS A 144 0.83 8.77 -13.21
C HIS A 144 0.21 7.53 -12.56
N LEU A 145 -0.55 6.74 -13.32
CA LEU A 145 -1.10 5.47 -12.87
C LEU A 145 -0.37 4.30 -13.53
N VAL A 146 0.06 3.34 -12.72
CA VAL A 146 0.42 1.99 -13.15
C VAL A 146 -0.41 0.96 -12.38
N THR A 147 -0.75 -0.16 -13.02
CA THR A 147 -1.71 -1.14 -12.48
C THR A 147 -1.39 -2.55 -12.96
N ASP A 148 -1.65 -3.53 -12.10
CA ASP A 148 -1.56 -4.94 -12.47
C ASP A 148 -2.75 -5.39 -13.33
N GLY A 149 -3.77 -4.53 -13.42
CA GLY A 149 -5.04 -4.77 -14.13
C GLY A 149 -6.02 -5.60 -13.31
N ALA A 150 -5.76 -5.82 -12.02
CA ALA A 150 -6.59 -6.63 -11.14
C ALA A 150 -6.83 -5.92 -9.80
N GLY A 151 -5.84 -5.96 -8.90
CA GLY A 151 -6.01 -5.60 -7.50
C GLY A 151 -5.05 -4.54 -7.00
N TYR A 152 -3.91 -4.30 -7.65
CA TYR A 152 -2.90 -3.37 -7.19
C TYR A 152 -2.70 -2.22 -8.16
N HIS A 153 -2.72 -1.00 -7.61
CA HIS A 153 -2.70 0.23 -8.37
C HIS A 153 -1.74 1.21 -7.70
N PHE A 154 -0.87 1.82 -8.49
CA PHE A 154 0.18 2.70 -8.00
C PHE A 154 0.11 4.06 -8.68
N PHE A 155 -0.15 5.08 -7.87
CA PHE A 155 -0.23 6.47 -8.26
C PHE A 155 1.10 7.15 -7.91
N THR A 156 1.83 7.60 -8.92
CA THR A 156 3.22 8.04 -8.77
C THR A 156 3.39 9.47 -9.26
N GLU A 157 4.31 10.20 -8.62
CA GLU A 157 4.75 11.50 -9.09
C GLU A 157 5.64 11.37 -10.33
N ASN A 158 6.50 10.36 -10.36
CA ASN A 158 7.39 10.08 -11.49
C ASN A 158 6.80 9.05 -12.43
N LYS A 159 7.05 9.19 -13.73
CA LYS A 159 6.58 8.23 -14.73
C LYS A 159 7.23 6.85 -14.53
N VAL A 160 6.40 5.84 -14.32
CA VAL A 160 6.81 4.43 -14.26
C VAL A 160 6.21 3.67 -15.44
N PHE A 161 6.98 2.78 -16.07
CA PHE A 161 6.47 1.93 -17.15
C PHE A 161 5.62 0.80 -16.56
N ASN A 162 4.36 0.71 -16.98
CA ASN A 162 3.41 -0.26 -16.40
C ASN A 162 3.90 -1.72 -16.49
N VAL A 163 4.44 -2.14 -17.64
CA VAL A 163 4.97 -3.50 -17.82
C VAL A 163 6.13 -3.78 -16.86
N LYS A 164 7.05 -2.81 -16.70
CA LYS A 164 8.18 -2.93 -15.77
C LYS A 164 7.69 -3.10 -14.34
N TRP A 165 6.75 -2.26 -13.91
CA TRP A 165 6.18 -2.33 -12.57
C TRP A 165 5.42 -3.63 -12.32
N LYS A 166 4.56 -4.05 -13.25
CA LYS A 166 3.79 -5.31 -13.17
C LYS A 166 4.70 -6.54 -13.04
N VAL A 167 5.80 -6.59 -13.80
CA VAL A 167 6.80 -7.66 -13.67
C VAL A 167 7.51 -7.58 -12.33
N ALA A 168 7.91 -6.38 -11.89
CA ALA A 168 8.58 -6.18 -10.62
C ALA A 168 7.74 -6.64 -9.43
N ILE A 169 6.46 -6.26 -9.33
CA ILE A 169 5.59 -6.67 -8.22
C ILE A 169 5.26 -8.17 -8.24
N LYS A 170 5.21 -8.79 -9.42
CA LYS A 170 5.01 -10.25 -9.55
C LYS A 170 6.24 -11.01 -9.07
N MET A 171 7.44 -10.52 -9.38
CA MET A 171 8.68 -11.09 -8.85
C MET A 171 8.81 -10.81 -7.35
N GLY A 172 8.52 -9.58 -6.91
CA GLY A 172 8.64 -9.15 -5.52
C GLY A 172 7.71 -9.92 -4.60
N SER A 173 6.44 -10.11 -4.97
CA SER A 173 5.49 -10.89 -4.17
C SER A 173 5.90 -12.35 -3.97
N ARG A 174 6.69 -12.92 -4.88
CA ARG A 174 7.21 -14.29 -4.77
C ARG A 174 8.60 -14.37 -4.12
N PHE A 175 9.44 -13.37 -4.38
CA PHE A 175 10.82 -13.31 -3.92
C PHE A 175 11.16 -11.90 -3.39
N PRO A 176 10.64 -11.51 -2.20
CA PRO A 176 10.86 -10.16 -1.65
C PRO A 176 12.35 -9.82 -1.48
N SER A 177 13.18 -10.83 -1.20
CA SER A 177 14.63 -10.68 -1.04
C SER A 177 15.35 -10.10 -2.26
N LEU A 178 14.78 -10.17 -3.47
CA LEU A 178 15.35 -9.54 -4.66
C LEU A 178 15.47 -8.02 -4.53
N PHE A 179 14.56 -7.41 -3.75
CA PHE A 179 14.49 -5.97 -3.59
C PHE A 179 15.08 -5.50 -2.25
N SER A 180 15.12 -6.37 -1.23
CA SER A 180 15.64 -6.07 0.11
C SER A 180 17.04 -6.61 0.42
N ARG A 181 17.72 -7.32 -0.50
CA ARG A 181 19.03 -7.96 -0.23
C ARG A 181 20.10 -7.03 0.35
N ASP A 182 20.11 -5.77 -0.10
CA ASP A 182 21.11 -4.78 0.30
C ASP A 182 20.63 -3.95 1.51
N LEU A 183 19.37 -4.13 1.94
CA LEU A 183 18.79 -3.40 3.05
C LEU A 183 19.17 -4.05 4.37
N LYS A 184 19.60 -3.22 5.33
CA LYS A 184 19.84 -3.68 6.69
C LYS A 184 18.52 -3.74 7.44
N SER A 185 18.18 -4.94 7.94
CA SER A 185 17.01 -5.15 8.80
C SER A 185 16.99 -4.18 9.99
N LYS A 186 15.80 -3.68 10.33
CA LYS A 186 15.62 -2.77 11.47
C LYS A 186 15.34 -3.47 12.80
N VAL A 187 15.20 -4.81 12.84
CA VAL A 187 14.87 -5.55 14.07
C VAL A 187 15.74 -5.17 15.26
N TRP A 188 17.06 -5.13 15.08
CA TRP A 188 17.98 -4.82 16.17
C TRP A 188 17.94 -3.35 16.58
N SER A 189 17.87 -2.42 15.62
CA SER A 189 17.75 -1.00 15.92
C SER A 189 16.42 -0.69 16.63
N ASP A 190 15.34 -1.33 16.21
CA ASP A 190 14.01 -1.20 16.83
C ASP A 190 14.02 -1.70 18.27
N PHE A 191 14.66 -2.86 18.51
CA PHE A 191 14.81 -3.37 19.87
C PHE A 191 15.57 -2.40 20.77
N GLN A 192 16.65 -1.79 20.26
CA GLN A 192 17.42 -0.80 21.01
C GLN A 192 16.62 0.46 21.31
N GLU A 193 15.86 0.96 20.33
CA GLU A 193 14.99 2.14 20.46
C GLU A 193 13.87 1.90 21.48
N MET A 194 13.22 0.74 21.44
CA MET A 194 12.15 0.39 22.37
C MET A 194 12.65 0.07 23.79
N SER A 195 13.89 -0.43 23.93
CA SER A 195 14.47 -0.78 25.24
C SER A 195 14.98 0.43 26.01
N ASN A 196 15.28 1.54 25.33
CA ASN A 196 15.73 2.79 25.92
C ASN A 196 14.88 3.96 25.41
N PRO A 197 13.59 4.03 25.80
CA PRO A 197 12.73 5.13 25.41
C PRO A 197 13.32 6.45 25.94
N LYS A 198 13.42 7.45 25.06
CA LYS A 198 13.85 8.81 25.42
C LYS A 198 12.87 9.49 26.35
#